data_AF-A0A9P9PIQ9-F1
#
_entry.id   AF-A0A9P9PIQ9-F1
#
_cell.length_a   1.000
_cell.length_b   1.000
_cell.length_c   1.000
_cell.angle_alpha   90.00
_cell.angle_beta   90.00
_cell.angle_gamma   90.00
#
_symmetry.space_group_name_H-M   'P 1'
#
loop_
_entity.id
_entity.type
_entity.pdbx_description
1 polymer ?
#
loop_
_entity_poly.entity_id
_entity_poly.type
_entity_poly.pdbx_seq_one_letter_code
_entity_poly.pdbx_strand_id
1 'polypeptide(L)'
;MRLLLLCTWLALFVSSAVATIRRSQYCYSSESVPSSFCVSFARSENHTSEGIDLYLVFSALPTSEGGGWTAIGTGDCMAGSLMFVLWADRERENVAVSVRTATAHTEPFTTADLPQFDVLKATASKYASHEVTLVCYSCDKWESLDFQETSQPWIWASNYFTQFQTADPKQHLGDHQLHNVFFVDMTALPSSHSFGHERILPTIEGVKNSGTWDQPLPPSSSSRLGSGFRHGCVMLLAFMGVIIPSAICKRWKPNTTSHLWSQIAGSILSLVGILLGLSDSSWKFSSFGIHQTLGLIIYFLIILQIFFGAQIWSWGEAPSFRSIHRWLGRSIFALGISDAGLGLMLAGRSTTALIVLFV
;
A
#
# COMPACT_ATOMS: atom_id res chain seq x y z
N MET A 1 -54.37 -20.22 30.87
CA MET A 1 -53.71 -18.90 30.97
C MET A 1 -52.19 -19.03 31.18
N ARG A 2 -51.52 -19.95 30.48
CA ARG A 2 -50.03 -20.02 30.40
C ARG A 2 -49.52 -20.36 28.98
N LEU A 3 -50.40 -20.73 28.05
CA LEU A 3 -50.07 -20.96 26.64
C LEU A 3 -50.23 -19.70 25.76
N LEU A 4 -51.02 -18.71 26.17
CA LEU A 4 -51.26 -17.47 25.41
C LEU A 4 -50.17 -16.40 25.59
N LEU A 5 -49.29 -16.57 26.59
CA LEU A 5 -48.17 -15.66 26.87
C LEU A 5 -46.87 -16.07 26.14
N LEU A 6 -46.82 -17.27 25.56
CA LEU A 6 -45.64 -17.74 24.80
C LEU A 6 -45.64 -17.22 23.36
N CYS A 7 -46.81 -16.94 22.77
CA CYS A 7 -46.92 -16.43 21.41
C CYS A 7 -46.66 -14.92 21.30
N THR A 8 -46.77 -14.15 22.38
CA THR A 8 -46.51 -12.70 22.37
C THR A 8 -45.03 -12.33 22.49
N TRP A 9 -44.16 -13.28 22.88
CA TRP A 9 -42.71 -13.07 22.96
C TRP A 9 -41.92 -13.46 21.69
N LEU A 10 -42.57 -14.11 20.72
CA LEU A 10 -41.96 -14.49 19.43
C LEU A 10 -42.21 -13.48 18.30
N ALA A 11 -42.97 -12.41 18.55
CA ALA A 11 -43.36 -11.43 17.54
C ALA A 11 -42.54 -10.11 17.55
N LEU A 12 -41.41 -10.04 18.28
CA LEU A 12 -40.64 -8.80 18.46
C LEU A 12 -39.16 -8.84 18.03
N PHE A 13 -38.75 -9.83 17.24
CA PHE A 13 -37.47 -9.77 16.52
C PHE A 13 -37.57 -10.40 15.13
N VAL A 14 -38.51 -9.91 14.31
CA VAL A 14 -38.23 -9.89 12.86
C VAL A 14 -37.38 -8.65 12.63
N SER A 15 -36.09 -8.75 12.96
CA SER A 15 -35.12 -7.80 12.44
C SER A 15 -35.19 -7.96 10.93
N SER A 16 -35.79 -6.98 10.26
CA SER A 16 -35.70 -6.87 8.82
C SER A 16 -34.22 -6.69 8.52
N ALA A 17 -33.51 -7.79 8.27
CA ALA A 17 -32.24 -7.75 7.59
C ALA A 17 -32.57 -7.24 6.18
N VAL A 18 -32.67 -5.91 6.05
CA VAL A 18 -32.48 -5.28 4.76
C VAL A 18 -31.09 -5.73 4.36
N ALA A 19 -31.02 -6.62 3.38
CA ALA A 19 -29.77 -6.91 2.71
C ALA A 19 -29.30 -5.58 2.13
N THR A 20 -28.45 -4.87 2.88
CA THR A 20 -27.75 -3.73 2.34
C THR A 20 -26.93 -4.29 1.19
N ILE A 21 -27.27 -3.87 -0.03
CA ILE A 21 -26.43 -4.11 -1.19
C ILE A 21 -25.06 -3.58 -0.78
N ARG A 22 -24.10 -4.48 -0.52
CA ARG A 22 -22.75 -4.08 -0.20
C ARG A 22 -22.21 -3.41 -1.46
N ARG A 23 -21.90 -2.12 -1.35
CA ARG A 23 -21.27 -1.34 -2.40
C ARG A 23 -19.84 -1.07 -1.97
N SER A 24 -18.93 -1.06 -2.92
CA SER A 24 -17.57 -0.61 -2.69
C SER A 24 -17.44 0.80 -3.23
N GLN A 25 -17.34 1.77 -2.33
CA GLN A 25 -17.20 3.19 -2.61
C GLN A 25 -16.20 3.82 -1.66
N TYR A 26 -15.33 4.67 -2.20
CA TYR A 26 -14.38 5.49 -1.45
C TYR A 26 -14.57 6.96 -1.79
N CYS A 27 -14.58 7.83 -0.79
CA CYS A 27 -14.62 9.27 -0.95
C CYS A 27 -13.56 9.95 -0.10
N TYR A 28 -12.91 10.92 -0.71
CA TYR A 28 -11.98 11.83 -0.07
C TYR A 28 -12.51 13.26 -0.17
N SER A 29 -12.37 13.99 0.93
CA SER A 29 -12.55 15.44 0.96
C SER A 29 -11.52 16.05 1.91
N SER A 30 -10.99 17.21 1.53
CA SER A 30 -10.12 18.01 2.39
C SER A 30 -10.69 19.40 2.56
N GLU A 31 -10.70 19.88 3.81
CA GLU A 31 -11.06 21.28 4.12
C GLU A 31 -9.89 22.23 3.87
N SER A 32 -8.65 21.73 3.91
CA SER A 32 -7.43 22.56 3.78
C SER A 32 -6.99 22.78 2.33
N VAL A 33 -7.37 21.87 1.42
CA VAL A 33 -7.07 21.96 -0.01
C VAL A 33 -8.36 21.65 -0.77
N PRO A 34 -8.77 22.46 -1.77
CA PRO A 34 -10.02 22.28 -2.51
C PRO A 34 -9.93 21.09 -3.45
N SER A 35 -9.93 19.88 -2.89
CA SER A 35 -9.89 18.61 -3.58
C SER A 35 -10.84 17.63 -2.89
N SER A 36 -11.84 17.19 -3.63
CA SER A 36 -12.70 16.09 -3.20
C SER A 36 -13.03 15.20 -4.38
N PHE A 37 -13.06 13.90 -4.15
CA PHE A 37 -13.49 12.95 -5.15
C PHE A 37 -14.15 11.75 -4.49
N CYS A 38 -14.92 11.02 -5.27
CA CYS A 38 -15.53 9.75 -4.90
C CYS A 38 -15.38 8.77 -6.06
N VAL A 39 -15.13 7.50 -5.73
CA VAL A 39 -15.13 6.40 -6.69
C VAL A 39 -16.00 5.26 -6.16
N SER A 40 -16.79 4.66 -7.04
CA SER A 40 -17.63 3.49 -6.76
C SER A 40 -17.37 2.40 -7.79
N PHE A 41 -17.37 1.15 -7.34
CA PHE A 41 -16.91 -0.01 -8.10
C PHE A 41 -18.04 -1.04 -8.28
N ALA A 42 -18.08 -1.68 -9.44
CA ALA A 42 -18.88 -2.88 -9.70
C ALA A 42 -18.13 -3.82 -10.65
N ARG A 43 -18.49 -5.10 -10.66
CA ARG A 43 -17.84 -6.11 -11.52
C ARG A 43 -18.85 -6.85 -12.39
N SER A 44 -18.40 -7.37 -13.52
CA SER A 44 -19.21 -8.28 -14.36
C SER A 44 -18.33 -9.40 -14.88
N GLU A 45 -18.75 -10.64 -14.69
CA GLU A 45 -18.10 -11.78 -15.33
C GLU A 45 -18.46 -11.78 -16.81
N ASN A 46 -17.43 -11.80 -17.66
CA ASN A 46 -17.55 -11.83 -19.10
C ASN A 46 -17.25 -13.22 -19.62
N HIS A 47 -18.30 -13.98 -19.92
CA HIS A 47 -18.18 -15.37 -20.40
C HIS A 47 -17.53 -15.49 -21.79
N THR A 48 -17.47 -14.41 -22.58
CA THR A 48 -16.84 -14.44 -23.91
C THR A 48 -15.33 -14.30 -23.83
N SER A 49 -14.83 -13.43 -22.94
CA SER A 49 -13.38 -13.21 -22.76
C SER A 49 -12.76 -14.03 -21.64
N GLU A 50 -13.58 -14.80 -20.91
CA GLU A 50 -13.22 -15.51 -19.67
C GLU A 50 -12.50 -14.59 -18.68
N GLY A 51 -12.96 -13.34 -18.58
CA GLY A 51 -12.39 -12.31 -17.71
C GLY A 51 -13.45 -11.58 -16.90
N ILE A 52 -13.01 -10.65 -16.06
CA ILE A 52 -13.85 -9.80 -15.22
C ILE A 52 -13.74 -8.35 -15.70
N ASP A 53 -14.87 -7.80 -16.10
CA ASP A 53 -15.00 -6.40 -16.46
C ASP A 53 -15.22 -5.56 -15.20
N LEU A 54 -14.47 -4.47 -15.08
CA LEU A 54 -14.53 -3.53 -13.96
C LEU A 54 -15.29 -2.27 -14.38
N TYR A 55 -16.34 -1.92 -13.63
CA TYR A 55 -17.08 -0.68 -13.81
C TYR A 55 -16.70 0.30 -12.71
N LEU A 56 -16.44 1.54 -13.12
CA LEU A 56 -16.11 2.63 -12.22
C LEU A 56 -17.09 3.78 -12.46
N VAL A 57 -17.64 4.34 -11.37
CA VAL A 57 -18.13 5.72 -11.38
C VAL A 57 -17.14 6.54 -10.59
N PHE A 58 -16.59 7.56 -11.23
CA PHE A 58 -15.59 8.44 -10.67
C PHE A 58 -16.10 9.88 -10.75
N SER A 59 -16.23 10.51 -9.60
CA SER A 59 -16.65 11.90 -9.47
C SER A 59 -15.56 12.71 -8.79
N ALA A 60 -15.20 13.85 -9.35
CA ALA A 60 -14.20 14.75 -8.77
C ALA A 60 -14.66 16.19 -8.85
N LEU A 61 -14.51 16.94 -7.75
CA LEU A 61 -14.66 18.38 -7.78
C LEU A 61 -13.46 18.98 -8.54
N PRO A 62 -13.69 19.92 -9.47
CA PRO A 62 -12.60 20.64 -10.12
C PRO A 62 -11.77 21.36 -9.07
N THR A 63 -10.46 21.17 -9.14
CA THR A 63 -9.53 21.57 -8.09
C THR A 63 -9.05 23.01 -8.31
N SER A 64 -9.44 23.89 -7.38
CA SER A 64 -9.19 25.36 -7.39
C SER A 64 -9.55 26.08 -8.72
N GLU A 65 -9.24 27.37 -8.85
CA GLU A 65 -9.42 28.14 -10.11
C GLU A 65 -8.69 27.50 -11.30
N GLY A 66 -7.74 26.59 -11.02
CA GLY A 66 -6.92 25.88 -11.99
C GLY A 66 -7.57 24.71 -12.74
N GLY A 67 -8.67 24.13 -12.27
CA GLY A 67 -9.31 22.99 -12.96
C GLY A 67 -8.61 21.64 -12.74
N GLY A 68 -7.27 21.59 -12.77
CA GLY A 68 -6.44 20.46 -12.33
C GLY A 68 -6.84 19.09 -12.88
N TRP A 69 -6.33 18.03 -12.26
CA TRP A 69 -6.71 16.65 -12.57
C TRP A 69 -6.80 15.81 -11.30
N THR A 70 -7.66 14.80 -11.32
CA THR A 70 -7.73 13.79 -10.26
C THR A 70 -7.63 12.41 -10.89
N ALA A 71 -6.88 11.51 -10.26
CA ALA A 71 -6.71 10.15 -10.73
C ALA A 71 -6.93 9.14 -9.60
N ILE A 72 -7.38 7.97 -9.99
CA ILE A 72 -7.35 6.75 -9.19
C ILE A 72 -6.52 5.71 -9.95
N GLY A 73 -5.84 4.83 -9.24
CA GLY A 73 -5.01 3.79 -9.85
C GLY A 73 -5.02 2.52 -9.03
N THR A 74 -4.81 1.40 -9.70
CA THR A 74 -4.73 0.07 -9.06
C THR A 74 -3.37 -0.13 -8.40
N GLY A 75 -3.29 -0.98 -7.38
CA GLY A 75 -2.05 -1.28 -6.68
C GLY A 75 -1.70 -0.26 -5.59
N ASP A 76 -0.51 -0.40 -5.02
CA ASP A 76 0.00 0.41 -3.90
C ASP A 76 1.01 1.50 -4.30
N CYS A 77 1.41 1.52 -5.58
CA CYS A 77 2.36 2.48 -6.12
C CYS A 77 2.08 2.78 -7.61
N MET A 78 2.70 3.84 -8.13
CA MET A 78 2.48 4.33 -9.50
C MET A 78 3.02 3.38 -10.57
N ALA A 79 4.13 2.70 -10.28
CA ALA A 79 4.76 1.77 -11.21
C ALA A 79 3.91 0.50 -11.36
N GLY A 80 3.48 0.18 -12.58
CA GLY A 80 2.60 -0.95 -12.88
C GLY A 80 1.12 -0.70 -12.58
N SER A 81 0.76 0.49 -12.08
CA SER A 81 -0.62 0.86 -11.85
C SER A 81 -1.39 1.07 -13.16
N LEU A 82 -2.65 0.65 -13.17
CA LEU A 82 -3.64 1.06 -14.15
C LEU A 82 -4.37 2.30 -13.61
N MET A 83 -4.05 3.46 -14.17
CA MET A 83 -4.51 4.75 -13.68
C MET A 83 -5.61 5.33 -14.56
N PHE A 84 -6.72 5.71 -13.95
CA PHE A 84 -7.85 6.41 -14.56
C PHE A 84 -7.77 7.87 -14.15
N VAL A 85 -7.43 8.74 -15.10
CA VAL A 85 -7.20 10.17 -14.87
C VAL A 85 -8.37 10.97 -15.43
N LEU A 86 -8.88 11.92 -14.66
CA LEU A 86 -10.03 12.76 -14.93
C LEU A 86 -9.65 14.24 -14.82
N TRP A 87 -9.99 15.02 -15.85
CA TRP A 87 -9.87 16.48 -15.84
C TRP A 87 -10.92 17.12 -16.73
N ALA A 88 -11.05 18.44 -16.63
CA ALA A 88 -11.93 19.21 -17.48
C ALA A 88 -11.15 20.24 -18.29
N ASP A 89 -11.76 20.71 -19.37
CA ASP A 89 -11.28 21.88 -20.09
C ASP A 89 -11.43 23.16 -19.25
N ARG A 90 -10.84 24.26 -19.74
CA ARG A 90 -10.79 25.54 -19.04
C ARG A 90 -12.17 26.05 -18.64
N GLU A 91 -13.14 25.90 -19.55
CA GLU A 91 -14.51 26.35 -19.36
C GLU A 91 -15.34 25.38 -18.49
N ARG A 92 -14.81 24.20 -18.18
CA ARG A 92 -15.46 23.12 -17.42
C ARG A 92 -16.74 22.62 -18.08
N GLU A 93 -16.76 22.63 -19.40
CA GLU A 93 -17.87 22.19 -20.24
C GLU A 93 -17.62 20.79 -20.80
N ASN A 94 -16.35 20.41 -20.95
CA ASN A 94 -15.94 19.12 -21.43
C ASN A 94 -15.01 18.44 -20.43
N VAL A 95 -15.16 17.13 -20.31
CA VAL A 95 -14.38 16.29 -19.41
C VAL A 95 -13.59 15.30 -20.24
N ALA A 96 -12.31 15.16 -19.91
CA ALA A 96 -11.43 14.15 -20.47
C ALA A 96 -11.19 13.04 -19.45
N VAL A 97 -11.18 11.82 -19.96
CA VAL A 97 -10.73 10.64 -19.22
C VAL A 97 -9.60 10.01 -20.00
N SER A 98 -8.52 9.64 -19.32
CA SER A 98 -7.47 8.82 -19.91
C SER A 98 -7.10 7.68 -18.99
N VAL A 99 -6.86 6.52 -19.60
CA VAL A 99 -6.28 5.36 -18.92
C VAL A 99 -4.80 5.31 -19.26
N ARG A 100 -3.97 5.23 -18.22
CA ARG A 100 -2.51 5.32 -18.33
C ARG A 100 -1.84 4.33 -17.39
N THR A 101 -0.55 4.08 -17.62
CA THR A 101 0.32 3.35 -16.70
C THR A 101 1.68 4.04 -16.58
N ALA A 102 2.52 3.61 -15.65
CA ALA A 102 3.88 4.09 -15.49
C ALA A 102 4.82 2.94 -15.11
N THR A 103 6.10 3.08 -15.39
CA THR A 103 7.13 2.09 -15.01
C THR A 103 7.87 2.50 -13.73
N ALA A 104 7.75 3.76 -13.33
CA ALA A 104 8.40 4.38 -12.18
C ALA A 104 7.61 5.65 -11.78
N HIS A 105 8.22 6.52 -10.96
CA HIS A 105 7.72 7.87 -10.67
C HIS A 105 8.00 8.83 -11.84
N THR A 106 7.40 8.54 -12.98
CA THR A 106 7.47 9.33 -14.21
C THR A 106 6.06 9.59 -14.68
N GLU A 107 5.87 10.61 -15.53
CA GLU A 107 4.55 10.88 -16.10
C GLU A 107 3.91 9.60 -16.68
N PRO A 108 2.64 9.28 -16.32
CA PRO A 108 1.95 8.15 -16.89
C PRO A 108 1.72 8.32 -18.39
N PHE A 109 1.79 7.20 -19.12
CA PHE A 109 1.63 7.13 -20.56
C PHE A 109 0.62 6.05 -20.96
N THR A 110 0.12 6.15 -22.20
CA THR A 110 -0.72 5.12 -22.82
C THR A 110 0.18 4.14 -23.59
N THR A 111 -0.10 2.84 -23.48
CA THR A 111 0.57 1.77 -24.24
C THR A 111 -0.47 0.82 -24.85
N ALA A 112 -0.06 0.04 -25.86
CA ALA A 112 -0.91 -0.96 -26.51
C ALA A 112 -1.28 -2.13 -25.56
N ASP A 113 -0.52 -2.33 -24.49
CA ASP A 113 -0.75 -3.39 -23.51
C ASP A 113 -1.87 -3.05 -22.51
N LEU A 114 -2.36 -1.80 -22.51
CA LEU A 114 -3.45 -1.41 -21.62
C LEU A 114 -4.73 -2.18 -21.95
N PRO A 115 -5.52 -2.55 -20.93
CA PRO A 115 -6.81 -3.16 -21.17
C PRO A 115 -7.71 -2.19 -21.95
N GLN A 116 -8.58 -2.77 -22.78
CA GLN A 116 -9.61 -1.99 -23.46
C GLN A 116 -10.52 -1.35 -22.41
N PHE A 117 -10.89 -0.09 -22.64
CA PHE A 117 -11.84 0.62 -21.79
C PHE A 117 -12.79 1.47 -22.65
N ASP A 118 -13.99 1.69 -22.15
CA ASP A 118 -14.97 2.59 -22.75
C ASP A 118 -15.54 3.55 -21.69
N VAL A 119 -15.73 4.80 -22.08
CA VAL A 119 -16.45 5.79 -21.28
C VAL A 119 -17.94 5.68 -21.61
N LEU A 120 -18.72 5.16 -20.67
CA LEU A 120 -20.16 4.94 -20.81
C LEU A 120 -20.96 6.23 -20.63
N LYS A 121 -20.48 7.12 -19.75
CA LYS A 121 -21.09 8.42 -19.47
C LYS A 121 -20.02 9.40 -19.00
N ALA A 122 -20.10 10.65 -19.44
CA ALA A 122 -19.27 11.74 -18.93
C ALA A 122 -20.12 12.99 -18.76
N THR A 123 -20.05 13.61 -17.59
CA THR A 123 -20.82 14.81 -17.24
C THR A 123 -19.86 15.87 -16.71
N ALA A 124 -19.81 17.00 -17.39
CA ALA A 124 -19.08 18.17 -16.93
C ALA A 124 -19.99 19.09 -16.11
N SER A 125 -19.43 19.80 -15.13
CA SER A 125 -20.14 20.84 -14.40
C SER A 125 -19.19 21.96 -14.03
N LYS A 126 -19.63 23.21 -14.18
CA LYS A 126 -18.87 24.40 -13.75
C LYS A 126 -18.85 24.56 -12.23
N TYR A 127 -19.92 24.12 -11.56
CA TYR A 127 -20.21 24.44 -10.16
C TYR A 127 -20.32 23.21 -9.26
N ALA A 128 -20.27 22.01 -9.83
CA ALA A 128 -20.36 20.74 -9.12
C ALA A 128 -19.28 19.78 -9.62
N SER A 129 -19.26 18.56 -9.07
CA SER A 129 -18.30 17.56 -9.48
C SER A 129 -18.51 17.14 -10.94
N HIS A 130 -17.41 16.93 -11.65
CA HIS A 130 -17.40 16.16 -12.87
C HIS A 130 -17.68 14.70 -12.51
N GLU A 131 -18.45 13.99 -13.32
CA GLU A 131 -18.76 12.57 -13.10
C GLU A 131 -18.55 11.80 -14.39
N VAL A 132 -17.81 10.69 -14.29
CA VAL A 132 -17.61 9.76 -15.41
C VAL A 132 -17.95 8.35 -14.98
N THR A 133 -18.59 7.61 -15.87
CA THR A 133 -18.82 6.18 -15.74
C THR A 133 -18.06 5.50 -16.85
N LEU A 134 -17.24 4.51 -16.50
CA LEU A 134 -16.41 3.78 -17.46
C LEU A 134 -16.44 2.29 -17.16
N VAL A 135 -16.07 1.51 -18.17
CA VAL A 135 -15.82 0.08 -18.07
C VAL A 135 -14.40 -0.21 -18.53
N CYS A 136 -13.70 -1.05 -17.79
CA CYS A 136 -12.44 -1.67 -18.19
C CYS A 136 -12.69 -3.17 -18.43
N TYR A 137 -12.39 -3.64 -19.62
CA TYR A 137 -12.68 -5.01 -20.04
C TYR A 137 -11.56 -5.97 -19.66
N SER A 138 -11.92 -7.13 -19.10
CA SER A 138 -10.99 -8.16 -18.62
C SER A 138 -9.84 -7.57 -17.77
N CYS A 139 -10.21 -6.65 -16.88
CA CYS A 139 -9.29 -5.87 -16.07
C CYS A 139 -8.61 -6.74 -14.99
N ASP A 140 -9.16 -7.91 -14.70
CA ASP A 140 -8.58 -8.96 -13.85
C ASP A 140 -7.25 -9.51 -14.38
N LYS A 141 -6.97 -9.33 -15.66
CA LYS A 141 -5.71 -9.75 -16.28
C LYS A 141 -4.57 -8.74 -16.05
N TRP A 142 -4.88 -7.57 -15.50
CA TRP A 142 -3.87 -6.57 -15.17
C TRP A 142 -3.19 -6.90 -13.83
N GLU A 143 -1.86 -6.97 -13.80
CA GLU A 143 -1.10 -7.57 -12.69
C GLU A 143 -1.38 -6.95 -11.31
N SER A 144 -1.74 -5.67 -11.24
CA SER A 144 -1.99 -4.99 -9.97
C SER A 144 -3.44 -5.10 -9.47
N LEU A 145 -4.27 -5.96 -10.07
CA LEU A 145 -5.67 -6.19 -9.69
C LEU A 145 -5.91 -7.67 -9.33
N ASP A 146 -6.41 -7.91 -8.12
CA ASP A 146 -6.92 -9.22 -7.70
C ASP A 146 -8.37 -9.09 -7.21
N PHE A 147 -9.30 -9.74 -7.92
CA PHE A 147 -10.72 -9.73 -7.56
C PHE A 147 -11.09 -10.65 -6.40
N GLN A 148 -10.13 -11.43 -5.88
CA GLN A 148 -10.27 -12.26 -4.69
C GLN A 148 -9.72 -11.60 -3.42
N GLU A 149 -9.11 -10.43 -3.54
CA GLU A 149 -8.53 -9.72 -2.40
C GLU A 149 -9.59 -8.90 -1.66
N THR A 150 -9.64 -9.06 -0.35
CA THR A 150 -10.55 -8.34 0.56
C THR A 150 -10.03 -6.95 0.92
N SER A 151 -8.74 -6.71 0.72
CA SER A 151 -8.07 -5.44 1.00
C SER A 151 -7.12 -5.07 -0.14
N GLN A 152 -7.65 -4.97 -1.37
CA GLN A 152 -6.88 -4.63 -2.56
C GLN A 152 -6.40 -3.18 -2.46
N PRO A 153 -5.09 -2.91 -2.55
CA PRO A 153 -4.60 -1.53 -2.57
C PRO A 153 -4.98 -0.84 -3.88
N TRP A 154 -5.35 0.42 -3.72
CA TRP A 154 -5.57 1.40 -4.78
C TRP A 154 -4.89 2.70 -4.37
N ILE A 155 -4.38 3.45 -5.34
CA ILE A 155 -3.84 4.78 -5.16
C ILE A 155 -4.82 5.83 -5.67
N TRP A 156 -4.74 7.03 -5.13
CA TRP A 156 -5.32 8.21 -5.74
C TRP A 156 -4.33 9.36 -5.72
N ALA A 157 -4.49 10.28 -6.67
CA ALA A 157 -3.67 11.46 -6.77
C ALA A 157 -4.49 12.63 -7.31
N SER A 158 -4.11 13.85 -6.92
CA SER A 158 -4.72 15.06 -7.44
C SER A 158 -3.70 16.18 -7.63
N ASN A 159 -3.85 16.86 -8.74
CA ASN A 159 -3.20 18.12 -9.05
C ASN A 159 -4.26 19.22 -9.03
N TYR A 160 -3.92 20.36 -8.41
CA TYR A 160 -4.84 21.48 -8.28
C TYR A 160 -4.33 22.80 -8.88
N PHE A 161 -3.23 22.75 -9.64
CA PHE A 161 -2.61 23.94 -10.24
C PHE A 161 -2.77 24.01 -11.76
N THR A 162 -2.88 22.87 -12.43
CA THR A 162 -2.76 22.80 -13.90
C THR A 162 -4.08 23.16 -14.56
N GLN A 163 -4.11 24.25 -15.33
CA GLN A 163 -5.22 24.59 -16.23
C GLN A 163 -5.06 23.94 -17.59
N PHE A 164 -6.02 23.10 -17.96
CA PHE A 164 -6.08 22.50 -19.27
C PHE A 164 -6.92 23.37 -20.21
N GLN A 165 -6.38 23.68 -21.39
CA GLN A 165 -7.13 24.46 -22.39
C GLN A 165 -8.25 23.63 -23.02
N THR A 166 -8.01 22.33 -23.21
CA THR A 166 -8.92 21.40 -23.89
C THR A 166 -9.05 20.10 -23.12
N ALA A 167 -10.17 19.41 -23.31
CA ALA A 167 -10.40 18.05 -22.82
C ALA A 167 -9.79 17.00 -23.77
N ASP A 168 -8.49 17.13 -24.09
CA ASP A 168 -7.76 16.14 -24.89
C ASP A 168 -7.21 15.02 -23.99
N PRO A 169 -7.64 13.75 -24.10
CA PRO A 169 -7.13 12.64 -23.27
C PRO A 169 -5.61 12.42 -23.29
N LYS A 170 -4.90 12.96 -24.29
CA LYS A 170 -3.44 12.82 -24.45
C LYS A 170 -2.64 13.96 -23.82
N GLN A 171 -3.31 14.85 -23.09
CA GLN A 171 -2.70 16.01 -22.46
C GLN A 171 -1.56 15.66 -21.50
N HIS A 172 -0.49 16.46 -21.49
CA HIS A 172 0.60 16.30 -20.53
C HIS A 172 0.11 16.58 -19.10
N LEU A 173 0.49 15.73 -18.15
CA LEU A 173 0.10 15.82 -16.74
C LEU A 173 1.27 16.28 -15.89
N GLY A 174 1.17 17.47 -15.30
CA GLY A 174 2.10 17.91 -14.25
C GLY A 174 1.89 17.14 -12.95
N ASP A 175 2.92 17.12 -12.10
CA ASP A 175 2.96 16.33 -10.87
C ASP A 175 1.75 16.55 -9.95
N HIS A 176 1.34 15.49 -9.25
CA HIS A 176 0.33 15.59 -8.20
C HIS A 176 0.91 16.19 -6.92
N GLN A 177 0.10 16.92 -6.15
CA GLN A 177 0.48 17.42 -4.83
C GLN A 177 -0.23 16.72 -3.70
N LEU A 178 -1.39 16.13 -3.98
CA LEU A 178 -2.09 15.24 -3.07
C LEU A 178 -2.03 13.82 -3.64
N HIS A 179 -1.74 12.86 -2.78
CA HIS A 179 -1.80 11.45 -3.12
C HIS A 179 -1.93 10.63 -1.86
N ASN A 180 -2.56 9.46 -1.96
CA ASN A 180 -2.57 8.47 -0.89
C ASN A 180 -2.95 7.08 -1.43
N VAL A 181 -2.92 6.10 -0.56
CA VAL A 181 -3.44 4.74 -0.79
C VAL A 181 -4.77 4.59 -0.06
N PHE A 182 -5.69 3.84 -0.66
CA PHE A 182 -6.91 3.33 -0.06
C PHE A 182 -7.09 1.86 -0.43
N PHE A 183 -8.01 1.18 0.24
CA PHE A 183 -8.21 -0.26 0.10
C PHE A 183 -9.64 -0.56 -0.25
N VAL A 184 -9.84 -1.55 -1.12
CA VAL A 184 -11.15 -1.96 -1.62
C VAL A 184 -11.35 -3.45 -1.37
N ASP A 185 -12.52 -3.82 -0.88
CA ASP A 185 -12.96 -5.22 -0.88
C ASP A 185 -13.45 -5.60 -2.27
N MET A 186 -12.58 -6.28 -3.02
CA MET A 186 -12.87 -6.69 -4.38
C MET A 186 -13.82 -7.91 -4.43
N THR A 187 -13.87 -8.68 -3.33
CA THR A 187 -14.75 -9.85 -3.20
C THR A 187 -16.21 -9.47 -3.03
N ALA A 188 -16.46 -8.29 -2.46
CA ALA A 188 -17.78 -7.76 -2.19
C ALA A 188 -18.31 -6.81 -3.27
N LEU A 189 -17.64 -6.71 -4.43
CA LEU A 189 -18.12 -5.85 -5.51
C LEU A 189 -19.50 -6.31 -6.02
N PRO A 190 -20.46 -5.38 -6.18
CA PRO A 190 -21.75 -5.71 -6.74
C PRO A 190 -21.59 -6.22 -8.18
N SER A 191 -22.39 -7.24 -8.53
CA SER A 191 -22.47 -7.74 -9.90
C SER A 191 -23.29 -6.77 -10.75
N SER A 192 -22.75 -6.36 -11.90
CA SER A 192 -23.44 -5.50 -12.87
C SER A 192 -24.43 -6.26 -13.77
N HIS A 193 -24.63 -7.57 -13.55
CA HIS A 193 -25.62 -8.37 -14.28
C HIS A 193 -27.02 -8.25 -13.66
N SER A 194 -28.02 -7.91 -14.48
CA SER A 194 -29.44 -8.00 -14.15
C SER A 194 -30.11 -9.15 -14.90
N PHE A 195 -31.10 -9.78 -14.27
CA PHE A 195 -32.10 -10.59 -14.98
C PHE A 195 -33.04 -9.63 -15.72
N GLY A 196 -32.65 -9.21 -16.92
CA GLY A 196 -33.34 -8.21 -17.74
C GLY A 196 -32.33 -7.31 -18.42
N HIS A 197 -32.64 -6.83 -19.63
CA HIS A 197 -31.72 -6.14 -20.56
C HIS A 197 -30.98 -4.88 -20.04
N GLU A 198 -31.13 -4.49 -18.78
CA GLU A 198 -30.54 -3.28 -18.21
C GLU A 198 -29.39 -3.60 -17.25
N ARG A 199 -28.19 -3.13 -17.59
CA ARG A 199 -26.98 -3.29 -16.79
C ARG A 199 -27.03 -2.39 -15.55
N ILE A 200 -26.75 -2.95 -14.37
CA ILE A 200 -26.68 -2.18 -13.12
C ILE A 200 -25.28 -1.57 -13.03
N LEU A 201 -25.19 -0.25 -13.21
CA LEU A 201 -23.96 0.51 -13.07
C LEU A 201 -23.73 0.90 -11.60
N PRO A 202 -22.46 1.04 -11.16
CA PRO A 202 -22.18 1.58 -9.83
C PRO A 202 -22.72 3.01 -9.73
N THR A 203 -22.98 3.46 -8.50
CA THR A 203 -23.41 4.84 -8.22
C THR A 203 -22.68 5.36 -6.99
N ILE A 204 -22.52 6.68 -6.92
CA ILE A 204 -21.92 7.36 -5.77
C ILE A 204 -23.04 7.80 -4.82
N GLU A 205 -22.95 7.39 -3.56
CA GLU A 205 -23.85 7.79 -2.47
C GLU A 205 -23.17 8.79 -1.51
N GLY A 206 -23.94 9.42 -0.62
CA GLY A 206 -23.41 10.37 0.38
C GLY A 206 -22.64 9.74 1.54
N VAL A 207 -22.08 8.54 1.37
CA VAL A 207 -21.30 7.82 2.40
C VAL A 207 -19.83 7.92 2.05
N LYS A 208 -18.98 8.25 3.05
CA LYS A 208 -17.53 8.39 2.82
C LYS A 208 -16.91 7.09 2.30
N ASN A 209 -17.00 6.02 3.10
CA ASN A 209 -16.43 4.72 2.79
C ASN A 209 -17.49 3.63 2.98
N SER A 210 -17.68 2.77 1.98
CA SER A 210 -18.46 1.53 2.06
C SER A 210 -17.67 0.45 1.37
N GLY A 211 -17.38 -0.69 2.02
CA GLY A 211 -16.52 -1.73 1.43
C GLY A 211 -15.11 -1.25 1.06
N THR A 212 -14.67 -0.12 1.63
CA THR A 212 -13.36 0.49 1.40
C THR A 212 -12.81 1.09 2.68
N TRP A 213 -11.49 1.31 2.73
CA TRP A 213 -10.79 1.79 3.92
C TRP A 213 -9.60 2.68 3.57
N ASP A 214 -9.30 3.64 4.44
CA ASP A 214 -8.09 4.47 4.35
C ASP A 214 -6.81 3.71 4.78
N GLN A 215 -6.95 2.53 5.38
CA GLN A 215 -5.87 1.68 5.89
C GLN A 215 -6.16 0.22 5.55
N PRO A 216 -5.12 -0.63 5.40
CA PRO A 216 -5.34 -2.03 5.05
C PRO A 216 -6.13 -2.75 6.13
N LEU A 217 -7.00 -3.69 5.73
CA LEU A 217 -7.65 -4.56 6.69
C LEU A 217 -6.60 -5.41 7.40
N PRO A 218 -6.76 -5.71 8.70
CA PRO A 218 -5.96 -6.72 9.36
C PRO A 218 -6.11 -8.03 8.59
N PRO A 219 -5.01 -8.76 8.32
CA PRO A 219 -5.09 -9.98 7.53
C PRO A 219 -6.08 -10.94 8.18
N SER A 220 -7.11 -11.32 7.42
CA SER A 220 -7.99 -12.42 7.80
C SER A 220 -7.12 -13.68 7.97
N SER A 221 -7.36 -14.43 9.05
CA SER A 221 -6.52 -15.53 9.49
C SER A 221 -6.57 -16.72 8.51
N SER A 222 -5.81 -16.66 7.42
CA SER A 222 -5.45 -17.83 6.60
C SER A 222 -4.11 -17.62 5.86
N SER A 223 -3.04 -17.83 6.61
CA SER A 223 -1.77 -18.46 6.18
C SER A 223 -1.09 -18.01 4.87
N ARG A 224 -0.51 -16.80 4.85
CA ARG A 224 0.94 -16.59 4.63
C ARG A 224 1.33 -15.33 5.41
N LEU A 225 2.20 -15.44 6.41
CA LEU A 225 2.77 -14.25 7.04
C LEU A 225 3.58 -13.52 5.95
N GLY A 226 3.18 -12.29 5.62
CA GLY A 226 3.84 -11.47 4.59
C GLY A 226 5.35 -11.36 4.82
N SER A 227 6.15 -11.25 3.76
CA SER A 227 7.61 -11.32 3.91
C SER A 227 8.15 -10.21 4.81
N GLY A 228 7.54 -9.02 4.82
CA GLY A 228 7.85 -7.95 5.77
C GLY A 228 7.69 -8.35 7.24
N PHE A 229 6.65 -9.13 7.59
CA PHE A 229 6.51 -9.66 8.95
C PHE A 229 7.62 -10.66 9.28
N ARG A 230 7.92 -11.57 8.33
CA ARG A 230 8.99 -12.57 8.51
C ARG A 230 10.36 -11.91 8.62
N HIS A 231 10.65 -10.91 7.77
CA HIS A 231 11.81 -10.03 7.83
C HIS A 231 11.92 -9.39 9.22
N GLY A 232 10.86 -8.73 9.69
CA GLY A 232 10.84 -8.08 10.99
C GLY A 232 11.13 -9.04 12.14
N CYS A 233 10.50 -10.21 12.18
CA CYS A 233 10.76 -11.23 13.20
C CYS A 233 12.20 -11.75 13.17
N VAL A 234 12.72 -12.07 11.99
CA VAL A 234 14.10 -12.58 11.84
C VAL A 234 15.12 -11.50 12.22
N MET A 235 14.91 -10.24 11.82
CA MET A 235 15.79 -9.12 12.15
C MET A 235 15.77 -8.78 13.64
N LEU A 236 14.61 -8.82 14.29
CA LEU A 236 14.50 -8.66 15.74
C LEU A 236 15.23 -9.78 16.48
N LEU A 237 15.06 -11.04 16.06
CA LEU A 237 15.79 -12.16 16.64
C LEU A 237 17.31 -12.02 16.44
N ALA A 238 17.75 -11.62 15.24
CA ALA A 238 19.16 -11.43 14.93
C ALA A 238 19.80 -10.36 15.83
N PHE A 239 19.23 -9.16 15.87
CA PHE A 239 19.80 -8.04 16.62
C PHE A 239 19.54 -8.14 18.11
N MET A 240 18.27 -8.18 18.51
CA MET A 240 17.86 -8.14 19.93
C MET A 240 18.02 -9.49 20.63
N GLY A 241 17.84 -10.59 19.90
CA GLY A 241 17.97 -11.93 20.48
C GLY A 241 19.40 -12.46 20.54
N VAL A 242 20.27 -12.09 19.59
CA VAL A 242 21.60 -12.75 19.43
C VAL A 242 22.77 -11.77 19.46
N ILE A 243 22.83 -10.79 18.54
CA ILE A 243 24.01 -9.92 18.38
C ILE A 243 24.21 -9.03 19.61
N ILE A 244 23.16 -8.37 20.08
CA ILE A 244 23.24 -7.43 21.22
C ILE A 244 23.50 -8.16 22.53
N PRO A 245 22.71 -9.20 22.92
CA PRO A 245 22.97 -9.94 24.15
C PRO A 245 24.37 -10.55 24.19
N SER A 246 24.87 -11.10 23.07
CA SER A 246 26.21 -11.68 23.04
C SER A 246 27.33 -10.66 23.24
N ALA A 247 27.17 -9.43 22.73
CA ALA A 247 28.10 -8.34 22.99
C ALA A 247 28.08 -7.87 24.45
N ILE A 248 26.88 -7.80 25.06
CA ILE A 248 26.72 -7.47 26.49
C ILE A 248 27.33 -8.57 27.36
N CYS A 249 27.02 -9.85 27.09
CA CYS A 249 27.57 -10.98 27.83
C CYS A 249 29.09 -11.01 27.77
N LYS A 250 29.72 -10.71 26.62
CA LYS A 250 31.18 -10.63 26.48
C LYS A 250 31.81 -9.58 27.41
N ARG A 251 31.08 -8.52 27.78
CA ARG A 251 31.55 -7.50 28.75
C ARG A 251 31.54 -8.01 30.19
N TRP A 252 30.60 -8.90 30.53
CA TRP A 252 30.43 -9.40 31.90
C TRP A 252 31.20 -10.69 32.14
N LYS A 253 31.19 -11.60 31.15
CA LYS A 253 31.94 -12.85 31.15
C LYS A 253 32.77 -12.91 29.85
N PRO A 254 34.11 -12.73 29.92
CA PRO A 254 34.95 -12.53 28.74
C PRO A 254 35.19 -13.81 27.91
N ASN A 255 34.16 -14.59 27.58
CA ASN A 255 34.26 -15.79 26.74
C ASN A 255 34.29 -15.43 25.24
N THR A 256 35.48 -15.47 24.62
CA THR A 256 35.66 -15.14 23.19
C THR A 256 34.96 -16.13 22.27
N THR A 257 34.99 -17.42 22.57
CA THR A 257 34.42 -18.47 21.72
C THR A 257 32.90 -18.34 21.63
N SER A 258 32.23 -18.12 22.77
CA SER A 258 30.77 -17.91 22.78
C SER A 258 30.36 -16.64 22.04
N HIS A 259 31.13 -15.56 22.20
CA HIS A 259 30.91 -14.32 21.45
C HIS A 259 31.09 -14.54 19.94
N LEU A 260 32.15 -15.23 19.51
CA LEU A 260 32.39 -15.53 18.10
C LEU A 260 31.23 -16.30 17.46
N TRP A 261 30.81 -17.42 18.04
CA TRP A 261 29.76 -18.26 17.45
C TRP A 261 28.39 -17.58 17.43
N SER A 262 28.07 -16.80 18.47
CA SER A 262 26.82 -16.03 18.49
C SER A 262 26.84 -14.88 17.48
N GLN A 263 27.97 -14.19 17.28
CA GLN A 263 28.09 -13.17 16.24
C GLN A 263 27.99 -13.76 14.82
N ILE A 264 28.55 -14.96 14.58
CA ILE A 264 28.36 -15.68 13.31
C ILE A 264 26.88 -16.02 13.11
N ALA A 265 26.23 -16.65 14.10
CA ALA A 265 24.83 -17.02 14.01
C ALA A 265 23.92 -15.79 13.77
N GLY A 266 24.15 -14.70 14.51
CA GLY A 266 23.43 -13.45 14.34
C GLY A 266 23.64 -12.80 12.97
N SER A 267 24.84 -12.90 12.40
CA SER A 267 25.15 -12.36 11.06
C SER A 267 24.51 -13.19 9.93
N ILE A 268 24.37 -14.51 10.12
CA ILE A 268 23.64 -15.37 9.19
C ILE A 268 22.13 -15.05 9.26
N LEU A 269 21.59 -14.92 10.48
CA LEU A 269 20.20 -14.53 10.68
C LEU A 269 19.90 -13.16 10.05
N SER A 270 20.79 -12.17 10.21
CA SER A 270 20.60 -10.85 9.59
C SER A 270 20.67 -10.90 8.07
N LEU A 271 21.54 -11.74 7.48
CA LEU A 271 21.56 -11.97 6.04
C LEU A 271 20.22 -12.55 5.54
N VAL A 272 19.71 -13.59 6.22
CA VAL A 272 18.40 -14.18 5.89
C VAL A 272 17.29 -13.13 6.00
N GLY A 273 17.31 -12.32 7.06
CA GLY A 273 16.38 -11.21 7.24
C GLY A 273 16.43 -10.23 6.06
N ILE A 274 17.62 -9.79 5.65
CA ILE A 274 17.79 -8.88 4.51
C ILE A 274 17.26 -9.49 3.22
N LEU A 275 17.57 -10.76 2.92
CA LEU A 275 17.06 -11.45 1.73
C LEU A 275 15.53 -11.53 1.72
N LEU A 276 14.90 -11.76 2.89
CA LEU A 276 13.43 -11.73 3.03
C LEU A 276 12.84 -10.32 2.86
N GLY A 277 13.57 -9.27 3.25
CA GLY A 277 13.16 -7.89 3.03
C GLY A 277 13.29 -7.47 1.57
N LEU A 278 14.36 -7.92 0.91
CA LEU A 278 14.61 -7.66 -0.50
C LEU A 278 13.66 -8.42 -1.43
N SER A 279 13.10 -9.56 -1.00
CA SER A 279 12.10 -10.28 -1.79
C SER A 279 10.77 -9.54 -1.92
N ASP A 280 10.45 -8.64 -0.98
CA ASP A 280 9.25 -7.79 -1.03
C ASP A 280 9.51 -6.46 -1.74
N SER A 281 10.76 -5.98 -1.78
CA SER A 281 11.11 -4.82 -2.59
C SER A 281 11.28 -5.26 -4.04
N SER A 282 10.39 -4.83 -4.93
CA SER A 282 10.66 -4.90 -6.38
C SER A 282 12.06 -4.30 -6.63
N TRP A 283 12.95 -5.04 -7.28
CA TRP A 283 14.40 -4.81 -7.36
C TRP A 283 14.79 -3.53 -8.14
N LYS A 284 14.31 -2.36 -7.69
CA LYS A 284 14.57 -1.05 -8.29
C LYS A 284 15.43 -0.25 -7.33
N PHE A 285 16.74 -0.25 -7.58
CA PHE A 285 17.77 0.47 -6.80
C PHE A 285 17.52 1.99 -6.63
N SER A 286 16.58 2.59 -7.37
CA SER A 286 16.27 4.02 -7.31
C SER A 286 15.23 4.43 -6.26
N SER A 287 14.68 3.51 -5.47
CA SER A 287 13.58 3.81 -4.52
C SER A 287 13.74 3.14 -3.15
N PHE A 288 14.97 2.95 -2.65
CA PHE A 288 15.15 2.51 -1.27
C PHE A 288 14.77 3.63 -0.30
N GLY A 289 13.78 3.36 0.55
CA GLY A 289 13.45 4.22 1.69
C GLY A 289 14.60 4.29 2.70
N ILE A 290 14.48 5.20 3.66
CA ILE A 290 15.52 5.42 4.67
C ILE A 290 15.82 4.16 5.49
N HIS A 291 14.81 3.34 5.79
CA HIS A 291 14.95 2.05 6.48
C HIS A 291 15.76 1.05 5.66
N GLN A 292 15.41 0.84 4.39
CA GLN A 292 16.09 -0.11 3.52
C GLN A 292 17.56 0.31 3.28
N THR A 293 17.79 1.61 3.05
CA THR A 293 19.14 2.16 2.85
C THR A 293 19.99 2.00 4.11
N LEU A 294 19.43 2.36 5.28
CA LEU A 294 20.12 2.25 6.55
C LEU A 294 20.43 0.78 6.91
N GLY A 295 19.48 -0.14 6.69
CA GLY A 295 19.67 -1.58 6.89
C GLY A 295 20.82 -2.16 6.05
N LEU A 296 20.96 -1.76 4.79
CA LEU A 296 22.07 -2.17 3.92
C LEU A 296 23.42 -1.60 4.40
N ILE A 297 23.46 -0.34 4.83
CA ILE A 297 24.66 0.27 5.43
C ILE A 297 25.06 -0.50 6.69
N ILE A 298 24.12 -0.80 7.58
CA ILE A 298 24.37 -1.57 8.81
C ILE A 298 24.94 -2.94 8.47
N TYR A 299 24.39 -3.63 7.47
CA TYR A 299 24.90 -4.93 7.05
C TYR A 299 26.32 -4.87 6.52
N PHE A 300 26.66 -3.85 5.73
CA PHE A 300 28.04 -3.60 5.32
C PHE A 300 28.96 -3.37 6.53
N LEU A 301 28.52 -2.62 7.54
CA LEU A 301 29.27 -2.44 8.78
C LEU A 301 29.45 -3.76 9.54
N ILE A 302 28.47 -4.68 9.53
CA ILE A 302 28.61 -6.02 10.10
C ILE A 302 29.73 -6.82 9.39
N ILE A 303 29.84 -6.72 8.07
CA ILE A 303 30.94 -7.37 7.32
C ILE A 303 32.30 -6.82 7.79
N LEU A 304 32.42 -5.49 7.95
CA LEU A 304 33.62 -4.87 8.51
C LEU A 304 33.88 -5.31 9.96
N GLN A 305 32.83 -5.45 10.77
CA GLN A 305 32.92 -5.91 12.16
C GLN A 305 33.47 -7.34 12.24
N ILE A 306 33.03 -8.24 11.35
CA ILE A 306 33.54 -9.61 11.21
C ILE A 306 35.01 -9.57 10.80
N PHE A 307 35.38 -8.75 9.80
CA PHE A 307 36.76 -8.59 9.36
C PHE A 307 37.68 -8.19 10.52
N PHE A 308 37.35 -7.14 11.27
CA PHE A 308 38.17 -6.71 12.41
C PHE A 308 38.17 -7.72 13.56
N GLY A 309 37.08 -8.46 13.77
CA GLY A 309 37.03 -9.57 14.73
C GLY A 309 37.99 -10.70 14.35
N ALA A 310 38.06 -11.04 13.06
CA ALA A 310 38.99 -12.04 12.54
C ALA A 310 40.46 -11.59 12.67
N GLN A 311 40.76 -10.31 12.44
CA GLN A 311 42.11 -9.76 12.66
C GLN A 311 42.54 -9.91 14.13
N ILE A 312 41.65 -9.62 15.09
CA ILE A 312 41.92 -9.80 16.52
C ILE A 312 42.18 -11.28 16.87
N TRP A 313 41.43 -12.20 16.26
CA TRP A 313 41.62 -13.65 16.47
C TRP A 313 42.96 -14.15 15.93
N SER A 314 43.38 -13.66 14.76
CA SER A 314 44.56 -14.18 14.05
C SER A 314 45.87 -13.49 14.42
N TRP A 315 45.85 -12.20 14.77
CA TRP A 315 47.07 -11.39 15.02
C TRP A 315 47.19 -10.97 16.50
N GLY A 316 46.30 -11.48 17.36
CA GLY A 316 46.20 -11.10 18.76
C GLY A 316 45.52 -9.75 18.97
N GLU A 317 45.40 -9.33 20.24
CA GLU A 317 44.70 -8.11 20.63
C GLU A 317 45.53 -6.83 20.38
N ALA A 318 45.95 -6.58 19.14
CA ALA A 318 46.56 -5.30 18.78
C ALA A 318 45.63 -4.14 19.21
N PRO A 319 46.12 -3.13 19.96
CA PRO A 319 45.26 -2.10 20.57
C PRO A 319 44.37 -1.35 19.57
N SER A 320 44.86 -1.14 18.34
CA SER A 320 44.17 -0.46 17.24
C SER A 320 42.94 -1.26 16.77
N PHE A 321 43.11 -2.53 16.39
CA PHE A 321 41.99 -3.37 15.92
C PHE A 321 40.94 -3.60 17.00
N ARG A 322 41.37 -3.78 18.25
CA ARG A 322 40.46 -3.90 19.39
C ARG A 322 39.67 -2.62 19.65
N SER A 323 40.27 -1.45 19.43
CA SER A 323 39.55 -0.18 19.54
C SER A 323 38.52 -0.03 18.42
N ILE A 324 38.93 -0.28 17.17
CA ILE A 324 38.08 -0.18 15.98
C ILE A 324 36.87 -1.13 16.10
N HIS A 325 37.10 -2.41 16.39
CA HIS A 325 36.04 -3.40 16.54
C HIS A 325 35.03 -3.03 17.65
N ARG A 326 35.50 -2.45 18.77
CA ARG A 326 34.60 -2.04 19.87
C ARG A 326 33.74 -0.83 19.49
N TRP A 327 34.32 0.19 18.87
CA TRP A 327 33.57 1.39 18.48
C TRP A 327 32.63 1.11 17.32
N LEU A 328 33.09 0.36 16.31
CA LEU A 328 32.25 -0.08 15.19
C LEU A 328 31.05 -0.91 15.68
N GLY A 329 31.27 -1.85 16.60
CA GLY A 329 30.18 -2.63 17.21
C GLY A 329 29.15 -1.76 17.96
N ARG A 330 29.59 -0.69 18.64
CA ARG A 330 28.68 0.28 19.30
C ARG A 330 27.87 1.07 18.29
N SER A 331 28.50 1.49 17.19
CA SER A 331 27.80 2.19 16.12
C SER A 331 26.74 1.30 15.46
N ILE A 332 27.08 0.04 15.16
CA ILE A 332 26.13 -0.95 14.62
C ILE A 332 24.96 -1.15 15.57
N PHE A 333 25.22 -1.22 16.88
CA PHE A 333 24.16 -1.36 17.88
C PHE A 333 23.17 -0.18 17.86
N ALA A 334 23.68 1.06 17.91
CA ALA A 334 22.84 2.25 17.90
C ALA A 334 22.02 2.36 16.60
N LEU A 335 22.69 2.20 15.46
CA LEU A 335 22.03 2.25 14.15
C LEU A 335 21.01 1.13 13.97
N GLY A 336 21.31 -0.09 14.43
CA GLY A 336 20.42 -1.24 14.37
C GLY A 336 19.13 -1.06 15.18
N ILE A 337 19.19 -0.46 16.37
CA ILE A 337 17.99 -0.12 17.14
C ILE A 337 17.16 0.93 16.37
N SER A 338 17.80 1.98 15.88
CA SER A 338 17.11 3.04 15.12
C SER A 338 16.42 2.47 13.88
N ASP A 339 17.11 1.61 13.13
CA ASP A 339 16.59 0.97 11.93
C ASP A 339 15.44 -0.01 12.24
N ALA A 340 15.53 -0.77 13.33
CA ALA A 340 14.42 -1.61 13.80
C ALA A 340 13.19 -0.77 14.18
N GLY A 341 13.39 0.39 14.81
CA GLY A 341 12.32 1.35 15.10
C GLY A 341 11.65 1.88 13.83
N LEU A 342 12.44 2.29 12.83
CA LEU A 342 11.94 2.72 11.52
C LEU A 342 11.13 1.62 10.83
N GLY A 343 11.63 0.37 10.85
CA GLY A 343 10.92 -0.79 10.29
C GLY A 343 9.57 -1.04 10.96
N LEU A 344 9.46 -0.90 12.28
CA LEU A 344 8.19 -1.02 12.99
C LEU A 344 7.21 0.12 12.70
N MET A 345 7.70 1.34 12.53
CA MET A 345 6.89 2.49 12.12
C MET A 345 6.29 2.27 10.72
N LEU A 346 7.11 1.78 9.78
CA LEU A 346 6.64 1.42 8.42
C LEU A 346 5.60 0.30 8.44
N ALA A 347 5.69 -0.63 9.38
CA ALA A 347 4.72 -1.72 9.55
C ALA A 347 3.42 -1.30 10.27
N GLY A 348 3.23 -0.01 10.57
CA GLY A 348 2.03 0.52 11.25
C GLY A 348 1.81 -0.04 12.66
N ARG A 349 2.87 -0.51 13.34
CA ARG A 349 2.77 -1.14 14.67
C ARG A 349 2.74 -0.10 15.80
N SER A 350 1.97 -0.40 16.85
CA SER A 350 1.69 0.54 17.95
C SER A 350 2.92 0.93 18.78
N THR A 351 2.82 2.06 19.47
CA THR A 351 3.82 2.61 20.41
C THR A 351 4.31 1.62 21.46
N THR A 352 3.51 0.62 21.83
CA THR A 352 3.89 -0.42 22.79
C THR A 352 5.00 -1.35 22.28
N ALA A 353 5.02 -1.66 20.98
CA ALA A 353 6.08 -2.46 20.37
C ALA A 353 7.40 -1.68 20.28
N LEU A 354 7.31 -0.36 20.08
CA LEU A 354 8.47 0.55 20.14
C LEU A 354 9.03 0.64 21.57
N ILE A 355 8.17 0.69 22.60
CA ILE A 355 8.62 0.76 24.00
C ILE A 355 9.42 -0.49 24.41
N VAL A 356 9.05 -1.69 23.95
CA VAL A 356 9.80 -2.94 24.23
C VAL A 356 11.19 -2.97 23.57
N LEU A 357 11.46 -2.16 22.54
CA LEU A 357 12.78 -2.05 21.93
C LEU A 357 13.74 -1.11 22.69
N PHE A 358 13.20 -0.17 23.46
CA PHE A 358 13.97 0.86 24.17
C PHE A 358 14.09 0.61 25.68
N VAL A 359 13.45 -0.44 26.21
CA VAL A 359 13.56 -0.93 27.60
C VAL A 359 14.31 -2.25 27.59
#